data_AF-E3FCV5-F1
#
_entry.id   AF-E3FCV5-F1
#
_cell.length_a   1.000
_cell.length_b   1.000
_cell.length_c   1.000
_cell.angle_alpha   90.00
_cell.angle_beta   90.00
_cell.angle_gamma   90.00
#
_symmetry.space_group_name_H-M   'P 1'
#
loop_
_entity.id
_entity.type
_entity.pdbx_description
1 polymer ?
#
loop_
_entity_poly.entity_id
_entity_poly.type
_entity_poly.pdbx_seq_one_letter_code
_entity_poly.pdbx_strand_id
1 'polypeptide(L)'
;MERNLDGWTTGYTNERIRFTPDSGESIQSSCDYATAGCANVTASVVQLSTPRPGASHYVELGFTSGAGSIAAGHDSGEVHLRFNKSNWSNFDETNDYSFDATKTAFTSWDRMTVFRGGVLVWGTEP
;
A
#
# COMPACT_ATOMS: atom_id res chain seq x y z
N MET A 1 -15.42 -10.39 -4.07
CA MET A 1 -15.30 -9.03 -3.48
C MET A 1 -14.36 -9.19 -2.29
N GLU A 2 -13.07 -9.12 -2.57
CA GLU A 2 -12.03 -9.46 -1.60
C GLU A 2 -11.63 -8.21 -0.81
N ARG A 3 -11.51 -8.37 0.51
CA ARG A 3 -11.69 -7.34 1.54
C ARG A 3 -10.41 -7.03 2.34
N ASN A 4 -9.23 -7.49 1.93
CA ASN A 4 -8.10 -7.56 2.86
C ASN A 4 -6.86 -6.79 2.40
N LEU A 5 -7.06 -5.53 1.98
CA LEU A 5 -5.99 -4.54 1.97
C LEU A 5 -6.40 -3.40 2.90
N ASP A 6 -6.60 -3.77 4.17
CA ASP A 6 -6.75 -2.80 5.26
C ASP A 6 -5.36 -2.18 5.47
N GLY A 7 -5.11 -1.05 4.81
CA GLY A 7 -3.87 -0.31 4.93
C GLY A 7 -3.71 0.21 6.36
N TRP A 8 -2.57 -0.11 6.99
CA TRP A 8 -2.24 0.31 8.34
C TRP A 8 -1.43 1.61 8.30
N THR A 9 -2.05 2.73 8.67
CA THR A 9 -1.39 4.02 8.63
C THR A 9 -0.67 4.37 9.92
N THR A 10 0.61 4.75 9.80
CA THR A 10 1.23 5.69 10.74
C THR A 10 1.79 6.89 9.97
N GLY A 11 1.34 8.09 10.33
CA GLY A 11 2.12 9.33 10.39
C GLY A 11 2.80 9.92 9.15
N TYR A 12 2.81 9.27 7.99
CA TYR A 12 3.72 9.67 6.90
C TYR A 12 3.13 9.46 5.51
N THR A 13 3.67 10.22 4.56
CA THR A 13 3.40 10.11 3.12
C THR A 13 4.07 8.86 2.54
N ASN A 14 3.65 8.41 1.36
CA ASN A 14 4.38 7.43 0.53
C ASN A 14 4.62 6.08 1.22
N GLU A 15 3.53 5.36 1.47
CA GLU A 15 3.58 3.95 1.87
C GLU A 15 3.71 3.05 0.63
N ARG A 16 4.44 1.93 0.74
CA ARG A 16 4.60 0.95 -0.34
C ARG A 16 4.21 -0.46 0.09
N ILE A 17 3.28 -1.05 -0.67
CA ILE A 17 2.88 -2.46 -0.60
C ILE A 17 3.55 -3.20 -1.75
N ARG A 18 4.36 -4.21 -1.46
CA ARG A 18 5.14 -4.96 -2.46
C ARG A 18 4.51 -6.31 -2.75
N PHE A 19 4.40 -6.62 -4.04
CA PHE A 19 3.70 -7.79 -4.55
C PHE A 19 4.25 -8.27 -5.90
N THR A 20 3.78 -9.42 -6.34
CA THR A 20 4.02 -10.03 -7.65
C THR A 20 2.69 -10.10 -8.40
N PRO A 21 2.60 -9.61 -9.65
CA PRO A 21 1.32 -9.58 -10.36
C PRO A 21 0.90 -10.94 -10.91
N ASP A 22 1.75 -11.98 -10.81
CA ASP A 22 1.58 -13.36 -11.34
C ASP A 22 1.32 -13.50 -12.85
N SER A 23 1.04 -12.41 -13.55
CA SER A 23 0.68 -12.37 -14.96
C SER A 23 0.93 -10.96 -15.54
N GLY A 24 0.68 -10.77 -16.84
CA GLY A 24 1.08 -9.55 -17.58
C GLY A 24 0.01 -8.44 -17.64
N GLU A 25 -1.13 -8.62 -16.98
CA GLU A 25 -2.24 -7.68 -16.98
C GLU A 25 -1.90 -6.41 -16.20
N SER A 26 -2.46 -5.28 -16.67
CA SER A 26 -2.36 -4.02 -15.94
C SER A 26 -3.09 -4.12 -14.60
N ILE A 27 -2.47 -3.58 -13.55
CA ILE A 27 -3.08 -3.48 -12.22
C ILE A 27 -3.79 -2.13 -12.07
N GLN A 28 -4.99 -2.15 -11.51
CA GLN A 28 -5.79 -0.97 -11.21
C GLN A 28 -5.94 -0.83 -9.70
N SER A 29 -5.96 0.39 -9.19
CA SER A 29 -6.14 0.69 -7.77
C SER A 29 -7.31 1.64 -7.52
N SER A 30 -7.98 1.46 -6.39
CA SER A 30 -9.10 2.29 -5.93
C SER A 30 -9.00 2.56 -4.42
N CYS A 31 -9.38 3.77 -4.01
CA CYS A 31 -9.64 4.08 -2.61
C CYS A 31 -11.13 3.90 -2.35
N ASP A 32 -11.49 3.03 -1.41
CA ASP A 32 -12.89 2.83 -1.02
C ASP A 32 -13.27 3.74 0.16
N TYR A 33 -12.31 4.02 1.06
CA TYR A 33 -12.48 4.92 2.19
C TYR A 33 -11.14 5.52 2.61
N ALA A 34 -11.16 6.76 3.09
CA ALA A 34 -10.04 7.35 3.80
C ALA A 34 -10.53 8.43 4.76
N THR A 35 -9.97 8.50 5.97
CA THR A 35 -10.26 9.59 6.93
C THR A 35 -9.89 10.95 6.33
N ALA A 36 -8.80 11.03 5.57
CA ALA A 36 -8.41 12.23 4.83
C ALA A 36 -9.26 12.51 3.56
N GLY A 37 -10.21 11.62 3.23
CA GLY A 37 -11.01 11.64 2.01
C GLY A 37 -10.26 11.05 0.80
N CYS A 38 -10.90 10.13 0.05
CA CYS A 38 -10.27 9.45 -1.08
C CYS A 38 -9.80 10.40 -2.20
N ALA A 39 -10.39 11.59 -2.33
CA ALA A 39 -9.91 12.61 -3.28
C ALA A 39 -8.50 13.13 -2.94
N ASN A 40 -8.04 12.94 -1.70
CA ASN A 40 -6.72 13.32 -1.22
C ASN A 40 -5.74 12.15 -1.16
N VAL A 41 -6.16 10.97 -1.62
CA VAL A 41 -5.35 9.76 -1.65
C VAL A 41 -4.92 9.47 -3.09
N THR A 42 -3.65 9.18 -3.29
CA THR A 42 -3.08 8.75 -4.57
C THR A 42 -2.57 7.34 -4.43
N ALA A 43 -2.77 6.51 -5.45
CA ALA A 43 -2.24 5.16 -5.53
C ALA A 43 -1.63 4.95 -6.92
N SER A 44 -0.38 4.52 -6.98
CA SER A 44 0.32 4.24 -8.24
C SER A 44 0.96 2.86 -8.19
N VAL A 45 0.73 2.05 -9.22
CA VAL A 45 1.40 0.75 -9.36
C VAL A 45 2.72 0.97 -10.09
N VAL A 46 3.82 0.54 -9.49
CA VAL A 46 5.16 0.73 -10.02
C VAL A 46 5.86 -0.61 -10.15
N GLN A 47 6.40 -0.89 -11.33
CA GLN A 47 7.28 -2.05 -11.55
C GLN A 47 8.68 -1.75 -11.03
N LEU A 48 9.26 -2.69 -10.27
CA LEU A 48 10.65 -2.60 -9.84
C LEU A 48 11.58 -2.78 -11.04
N SER A 49 12.61 -1.92 -11.12
CA SER A 49 13.66 -2.05 -12.14
C SER A 49 14.48 -3.33 -11.97
N THR A 50 14.58 -3.84 -10.73
CA THR A 50 15.17 -5.14 -10.41
C THR A 50 14.24 -5.86 -9.44
N PRO A 51 13.55 -6.93 -9.89
CA PRO A 51 12.71 -7.73 -9.01
C PRO A 51 13.48 -8.32 -7.82
N ARG A 52 12.76 -8.55 -6.72
CA ARG A 52 13.23 -9.16 -5.48
C ARG A 52 12.37 -10.39 -5.16
N PRO A 53 12.83 -11.31 -4.29
CA PRO A 53 12.00 -12.39 -3.80
C PRO A 53 10.67 -11.86 -3.25
N GLY A 54 9.57 -12.32 -3.84
CA GLY A 54 8.21 -11.92 -3.48
C GLY A 54 7.82 -10.47 -3.80
N ALA A 55 8.60 -9.79 -4.66
CA ALA A 55 8.26 -8.44 -5.10
C ALA A 55 8.81 -8.15 -6.49
N SER A 56 7.94 -7.95 -7.46
CA SER A 56 8.30 -7.35 -8.75
C SER A 56 7.64 -5.99 -8.97
N HIS A 57 6.61 -5.69 -8.17
CA HIS A 57 5.86 -4.45 -8.21
C HIS A 57 5.65 -3.91 -6.80
N TYR A 58 5.29 -2.64 -6.71
CA TYR A 58 4.71 -2.07 -5.52
C TYR A 58 3.56 -1.13 -5.84
N VAL A 59 2.59 -1.03 -4.92
CA VAL A 59 1.61 0.07 -4.89
C VAL A 59 2.19 1.17 -4.00
N GLU A 60 2.37 2.37 -4.55
CA GLU A 60 2.75 3.57 -3.80
C GLU A 60 1.51 4.37 -3.43
N LEU A 61 1.26 4.48 -2.13
CA LEU A 61 0.21 5.29 -1.54
C LEU A 61 0.76 6.67 -1.15
N GLY A 62 0.27 7.73 -1.77
CA GLY A 62 0.62 9.11 -1.43
C GLY A 62 -0.60 9.93 -0.99
N PHE A 63 -0.34 11.09 -0.39
CA PHE A 63 -1.38 12.04 0.01
C PHE A 63 -1.17 13.38 -0.69
N THR A 64 -2.25 13.99 -1.17
CA THR A 64 -2.21 15.35 -1.71
C THR A 64 -2.09 16.38 -0.58
N SER A 65 -1.80 17.64 -0.92
CA SER A 65 -1.83 18.73 0.07
C SER A 65 -3.20 18.92 0.74
N GLY A 66 -4.28 18.48 0.08
CA GLY A 66 -5.63 18.54 0.64
C GLY A 66 -5.87 17.59 1.81
N ALA A 67 -5.00 16.59 2.01
CA ALA A 67 -5.04 15.71 3.18
C ALA A 67 -4.68 16.42 4.50
N GLY A 68 -4.04 17.59 4.43
CA GLY A 68 -3.59 18.33 5.60
C GLY A 68 -2.35 17.73 6.27
N SER A 69 -2.27 17.85 7.60
CA SER A 69 -1.11 17.43 8.39
C SER A 69 -1.52 16.62 9.60
N ILE A 70 -0.66 15.68 10.00
CA ILE A 70 -0.84 14.87 11.20
C ILE A 70 -0.13 15.56 12.38
N ALA A 71 -0.87 15.81 13.46
CA ALA A 71 -0.31 16.38 14.68
C ALA A 71 0.63 15.39 15.38
N ALA A 72 1.58 15.88 16.17
CA ALA A 72 2.48 15.02 16.93
C ALA A 72 1.69 14.10 17.87
N GLY A 73 1.98 12.79 17.84
CA GLY A 73 1.27 11.79 18.64
C GLY A 73 -0.08 11.34 18.07
N HIS A 74 -0.49 11.82 16.90
CA HIS A 74 -1.69 11.37 16.19
C HIS A 74 -1.33 10.52 14.96
N ASP A 75 -2.34 9.86 14.39
CA ASP A 75 -2.29 9.12 13.13
C ASP A 75 -3.10 9.82 12.03
N SER A 76 -3.08 9.25 10.80
CA SER A 76 -3.84 9.79 9.67
C SER A 76 -5.31 9.36 9.65
N GLY A 77 -5.74 8.53 10.59
CA GLY A 77 -6.91 7.67 10.45
C GLY A 77 -6.75 6.62 9.36
N GLU A 78 -7.83 5.88 9.10
CA GLU A 78 -7.84 4.72 8.22
C GLU A 78 -7.74 5.10 6.74
N VAL A 79 -7.11 4.23 5.95
CA VAL A 79 -7.13 4.28 4.49
C VAL A 79 -7.40 2.86 3.97
N HIS A 80 -8.54 2.68 3.30
CA HIS A 80 -8.93 1.40 2.68
C HIS A 80 -8.66 1.50 1.18
N LEU A 81 -7.64 0.77 0.73
CA LEU A 81 -7.27 0.67 -0.67
C LEU A 81 -7.61 -0.72 -1.18
N ARG A 82 -7.91 -0.80 -2.47
CA ARG A 82 -7.92 -2.05 -3.20
C ARG A 82 -7.10 -1.91 -4.46
N PHE A 83 -6.49 -3.00 -4.89
CA PHE A 83 -6.00 -3.13 -6.24
C PHE A 83 -6.38 -4.48 -6.82
N ASN A 84 -6.55 -4.54 -8.13
CA ASN A 84 -6.93 -5.74 -8.85
C ASN A 84 -6.31 -5.73 -10.25
N LYS A 85 -6.14 -6.93 -10.83
CA LYS A 85 -5.84 -7.06 -12.27
C LYS A 85 -7.03 -6.52 -13.08
N SER A 86 -6.77 -5.90 -14.23
CA SER A 86 -7.83 -5.32 -15.07
C SER A 86 -8.85 -6.35 -15.57
N ASN A 87 -8.47 -7.62 -15.64
CA ASN A 87 -9.35 -8.73 -15.99
C ASN A 87 -9.97 -9.45 -14.77
N TRP A 88 -9.74 -8.97 -13.54
CA TRP A 88 -10.21 -9.58 -12.29
C TRP A 88 -9.73 -11.02 -12.04
N SER A 89 -8.68 -11.48 -12.74
CA SER A 89 -8.04 -12.73 -12.35
C SER A 89 -7.35 -12.58 -10.99
N ASN A 90 -7.22 -13.70 -10.29
CA ASN A 90 -6.69 -13.73 -8.93
C ASN A 90 -5.17 -13.46 -8.91
N PHE A 91 -4.71 -12.90 -7.79
CA PHE A 91 -3.30 -12.96 -7.38
C PHE A 91 -3.04 -14.23 -6.56
N ASP A 92 -1.78 -14.64 -6.47
CA ASP A 92 -1.28 -15.53 -5.42
C ASP A 92 -0.57 -14.70 -4.34
N GLU A 93 -1.34 -14.23 -3.37
CA GLU A 93 -0.81 -13.38 -2.29
C GLU A 93 0.22 -14.10 -1.40
N THR A 94 0.28 -15.44 -1.42
CA THR A 94 1.22 -16.20 -0.58
C THR A 94 2.68 -15.99 -0.98
N ASN A 95 2.90 -15.45 -2.19
CA ASN A 95 4.22 -15.11 -2.71
C ASN A 95 4.56 -13.62 -2.57
N ASP A 96 3.71 -12.81 -1.92
CA ASP A 96 3.90 -11.37 -1.81
C ASP A 96 4.65 -10.96 -0.53
N TYR A 97 5.69 -10.15 -0.68
CA TYR A 97 6.53 -9.71 0.44
C TYR A 97 5.73 -9.00 1.54
N SER A 98 4.80 -8.12 1.17
CA SER A 98 4.01 -7.34 2.12
C SER A 98 2.77 -8.08 2.65
N PHE A 99 2.50 -9.30 2.19
CA PHE A 99 1.32 -10.06 2.63
C PHE A 99 1.61 -10.92 3.87
N ASP A 100 0.63 -10.96 4.77
CA ASP A 100 0.56 -11.91 5.89
C ASP A 100 -0.91 -12.11 6.27
N ALA A 101 -1.45 -13.28 5.92
CA ALA A 101 -2.86 -13.62 6.14
C ALA A 101 -3.30 -13.58 7.63
N THR A 102 -2.35 -13.58 8.57
CA THR A 102 -2.66 -13.49 10.01
C THR A 102 -2.93 -12.05 10.47
N LYS A 103 -2.59 -11.05 9.64
CA LYS A 103 -2.77 -9.62 9.94
C LYS A 103 -4.16 -9.17 9.53
N THR A 104 -5.14 -9.41 10.40
CA THR A 104 -6.56 -9.10 10.15
C THR A 104 -7.08 -7.90 10.95
N ALA A 105 -6.21 -7.21 11.69
CA ALA A 105 -6.53 -6.03 12.49
C ALA A 105 -5.30 -5.10 12.61
N PHE A 106 -5.55 -3.80 12.87
CA PHE A 106 -4.51 -2.76 12.86
C PHE A 106 -3.33 -3.17 13.74
N THR A 107 -2.15 -3.25 13.12
CA THR A 107 -0.93 -3.66 13.81
C THR A 107 0.30 -3.12 13.10
N SER A 108 1.39 -2.97 13.83
CA SER A 108 2.67 -2.60 13.24
C SER A 108 3.13 -3.69 12.27
N TRP A 109 3.42 -3.31 11.04
CA TRP A 109 3.89 -4.19 9.99
C TRP A 109 5.12 -3.60 9.30
N ASP A 110 6.27 -4.26 9.44
CA ASP A 110 7.55 -3.76 8.94
C ASP A 110 7.85 -4.21 7.50
N ARG A 111 7.00 -5.05 6.90
CA ARG A 111 7.06 -5.36 5.46
C ARG A 111 6.24 -4.41 4.59
N MET A 112 5.61 -3.41 5.20
CA MET A 112 5.17 -2.18 4.52
C MET A 112 6.16 -1.08 4.86
N THR A 113 6.56 -0.31 3.85
CA THR A 113 7.60 0.72 4.01
C THR A 113 7.03 2.09 3.80
N VAL A 114 7.52 3.07 4.55
CA VAL A 114 6.97 4.42 4.57
C VAL A 114 8.07 5.45 4.38
N PHE A 115 7.80 6.46 3.55
CA PHE A 115 8.81 7.44 3.12
C PHE A 115 8.40 8.89 3.38
N ARG A 116 9.24 9.65 4.08
CA ARG A 116 9.06 11.10 4.24
C ARG A 116 10.10 11.87 3.44
N GLY A 117 9.67 12.66 2.47
CA GLY A 117 10.59 13.42 1.61
C GLY A 117 11.57 12.53 0.84
N GLY A 118 11.13 11.32 0.45
CA GLY A 118 11.96 10.33 -0.23
C GLY A 118 12.89 9.51 0.69
N VAL A 119 12.88 9.75 2.00
CA VAL A 119 13.69 9.01 2.97
C VAL A 119 12.83 7.96 3.67
N LEU A 120 13.32 6.72 3.74
CA LEU A 120 12.68 5.63 4.47
C LEU A 120 12.65 5.95 5.97
N VAL A 121 11.46 5.96 6.57
CA VAL A 121 11.25 6.26 8.00
C VAL A 121 10.62 5.10 8.78
N TRP A 122 10.10 4.09 8.08
CA TRP A 122 9.53 2.87 8.68
C TRP A 122 9.60 1.69 7.72
N GLY A 123 9.75 0.49 8.28
CA GLY A 123 9.73 -0.78 7.56
C GLY A 123 11.06 -1.16 6.92
N THR A 124 11.05 -2.29 6.23
CA THR A 124 12.20 -2.92 5.57
C THR A 124 11.87 -3.23 4.12
N GLU A 125 12.72 -2.80 3.19
CA GLU A 125 12.64 -3.21 1.78
C GLU A 125 13.15 -4.65 1.58
N PRO A 126 12.63 -5.41 0.60
CA PRO A 126 13.10 -6.76 0.26
C PRO A 126 14.44 -6.80 -0.50
#